data_AF-A0A2J6I2G3-F1
#
_entry.id   AF-A0A2J6I2G3-F1
#
_cell.length_a   1.000
_cell.length_b   1.000
_cell.length_c   1.000
_cell.angle_alpha   90.00
_cell.angle_beta   90.00
_cell.angle_gamma   90.00
#
_symmetry.space_group_name_H-M   'P 1'
#
loop_
_entity.id
_entity.type
_entity.pdbx_description
1 polymer ?
#
loop_
_entity_poly.entity_id
_entity_poly.type
_entity_poly.pdbx_seq_one_letter_code
_entity_poly.pdbx_strand_id
1 'polypeptide(L)'
;MKNTSEAVVYYDKSNNLNLSISLQNGSEFNHPTYVIWEEDMEGNFVRTIFITKSYASGIYGYRMNSDSSWTSERGESYQPAGLPYWTYKKGLIDGKYLIPNPQHPYVDAYTGATPKSDFIFKTKEENTKNSYRILLEVNQPWDWNKYWNNGKYTDSEAYKHSAQPSVIYSVTINNSDTTFYLNPIGHGDPKGESGKLFTDISTLTTAKNIFKELRIDILK
;
A
#
# COMPACT_ATOMS: atom_id res chain seq x y z
N MET A 1 -18.26 22.78 8.85
CA MET A 1 -16.84 22.75 9.27
C MET A 1 -16.48 21.29 9.47
N LYS A 2 -15.69 20.69 8.58
CA LYS A 2 -15.15 19.34 8.85
C LYS A 2 -14.09 19.51 9.92
N ASN A 3 -14.27 18.87 11.07
CA ASN A 3 -13.21 18.71 12.06
C ASN A 3 -12.01 18.08 11.35
N THR A 4 -10.96 18.85 11.07
CA THR A 4 -9.64 18.31 10.77
C THR A 4 -9.15 17.66 12.04
N SER A 5 -9.42 16.36 12.19
CA SER A 5 -8.76 15.51 13.17
C SER A 5 -7.26 15.68 12.99
N GLU A 6 -6.53 15.91 14.09
CA GLU A 6 -5.07 15.96 14.06
C GLU A 6 -4.49 14.69 13.42
N ALA A 7 -3.43 14.86 12.64
CA ALA A 7 -2.75 13.75 12.00
C ALA A 7 -2.11 12.85 13.08
N VAL A 8 -2.23 11.54 12.92
CA VAL A 8 -1.55 10.58 13.81
C VAL A 8 -0.10 10.45 13.36
N VAL A 9 0.83 10.68 14.28
CA VAL A 9 2.27 10.57 14.02
C VAL A 9 2.81 9.24 14.56
N TYR A 10 3.49 8.51 13.70
CA TYR A 10 4.20 7.28 14.02
C TYR A 10 5.69 7.45 13.81
N TYR A 11 6.47 6.73 14.60
CA TYR A 11 7.92 6.82 14.63
C TYR A 11 8.51 5.42 14.43
N ASP A 12 9.48 5.32 13.53
CA ASP A 12 10.37 4.18 13.45
C ASP A 12 11.23 4.08 14.73
N LYS A 13 11.77 2.90 15.00
CA LYS A 13 12.66 2.64 16.14
C LYS A 13 14.08 3.20 15.95
N SER A 14 14.37 3.82 14.81
CA SER A 14 15.69 4.37 14.50
C SER A 14 15.98 5.66 15.28
N ASN A 15 17.23 5.84 15.68
CA ASN A 15 17.68 7.03 16.44
C ASN A 15 17.75 8.33 15.61
N ASN A 16 17.71 8.24 14.28
CA ASN A 16 17.74 9.39 13.38
C ASN A 16 16.51 9.36 12.48
N LEU A 17 15.59 10.31 12.67
CA LEU A 17 14.30 10.37 11.97
C LEU A 17 14.29 11.58 11.05
N ASN A 18 15.00 11.46 9.93
CA ASN A 18 15.22 12.51 8.95
C ASN A 18 14.35 12.37 7.68
N LEU A 19 13.47 11.37 7.62
CA LEU A 19 12.48 11.20 6.56
C LEU A 19 11.07 11.25 7.15
N SER A 20 10.21 12.13 6.66
CA SER A 20 8.81 12.26 7.05
C SER A 20 7.90 11.94 5.88
N ILE A 21 6.97 11.00 6.06
CA ILE A 21 6.03 10.54 5.04
C ILE A 21 4.62 10.90 5.50
N SER A 22 3.98 11.82 4.79
CA SER A 22 2.63 12.31 5.11
C SER A 22 1.63 11.76 4.11
N LEU A 23 0.59 11.09 4.61
CA LEU A 23 -0.54 10.60 3.84
C LEU A 23 -1.79 11.38 4.27
N GLN A 24 -2.35 12.16 3.35
CA GLN A 24 -3.62 12.83 3.56
C GLN A 24 -4.76 12.00 2.99
N ASN A 25 -5.78 11.73 3.80
CA ASN A 25 -6.91 10.91 3.40
C ASN A 25 -7.73 11.62 2.31
N GLY A 26 -8.08 10.87 1.26
CA GLY A 26 -8.96 11.33 0.20
C GLY A 26 -10.43 11.08 0.49
N SER A 27 -11.31 11.44 -0.46
CA SER A 27 -12.76 11.28 -0.30
C SER A 27 -13.21 9.82 -0.23
N GLU A 28 -12.40 8.91 -0.78
CA GLU A 28 -12.72 7.49 -0.89
C GLU A 28 -11.95 6.64 0.13
N PHE A 29 -11.30 7.27 1.12
CA PHE A 29 -10.56 6.55 2.15
C PHE A 29 -11.51 5.75 3.06
N ASN A 30 -11.55 4.44 2.87
CA ASN A 30 -12.38 3.51 3.63
C ASN A 30 -11.62 2.22 3.96
N HIS A 31 -10.85 2.28 5.05
CA HIS A 31 -10.05 1.15 5.54
C HIS A 31 -9.13 0.52 4.47
N PRO A 32 -8.38 1.32 3.68
CA PRO A 32 -7.48 0.76 2.69
C PRO A 32 -6.33 0.01 3.36
N THR A 33 -5.76 -0.89 2.59
CA THR A 33 -4.50 -1.56 2.85
C THR A 33 -3.44 -0.95 1.95
N TYR A 34 -2.27 -0.65 2.51
CA TYR A 34 -1.17 -0.09 1.74
C TYR A 34 0.19 -0.46 2.31
N VAL A 35 1.19 -0.23 1.48
CA VAL A 35 2.61 -0.42 1.76
C VAL A 35 3.41 0.72 1.14
N ILE A 36 4.49 1.11 1.81
CA ILE A 36 5.46 2.10 1.36
C ILE A 36 6.83 1.42 1.36
N TRP A 37 7.59 1.55 0.29
CA TRP A 37 8.91 0.94 0.17
C TRP A 37 9.88 1.81 -0.64
N GLU A 38 11.15 1.43 -0.55
CA GLU A 38 12.28 2.07 -1.22
C GLU A 38 12.76 1.18 -2.36
N GLU A 39 13.02 1.78 -3.52
CA GLU A 39 13.72 1.18 -4.66
C GLU A 39 14.96 2.01 -5.02
N ASP A 40 15.97 1.34 -5.55
CA ASP A 40 17.06 2.04 -6.22
C ASP A 40 16.62 2.60 -7.59
N MET A 41 17.54 3.26 -8.30
CA MET A 41 17.22 3.86 -9.60
C MET A 41 17.03 2.85 -10.73
N GLU A 42 17.53 1.63 -10.57
CA GLU A 42 17.35 0.50 -11.49
C GLU A 42 16.00 -0.20 -11.27
N GLY A 43 15.30 0.12 -10.17
CA GLY A 43 14.02 -0.46 -9.79
C GLY A 43 14.17 -1.75 -8.98
N ASN A 44 15.35 -2.00 -8.41
CA ASN A 44 15.54 -3.09 -7.46
C ASN A 44 14.93 -2.72 -6.11
N PHE A 45 14.25 -3.67 -5.48
CA PHE A 45 13.71 -3.51 -4.14
C PHE A 45 14.84 -3.34 -3.12
N VAL A 46 14.75 -2.29 -2.28
CA VAL A 46 15.73 -2.03 -1.21
C VAL A 46 15.17 -2.48 0.14
N ARG A 47 14.03 -1.92 0.54
CA ARG A 47 13.37 -2.26 1.81
C ARG A 47 11.92 -1.80 1.85
N THR A 48 11.12 -2.44 2.69
CA THR A 48 9.80 -1.94 3.06
C THR A 48 9.92 -0.96 4.23
N ILE A 49 9.32 0.23 4.09
CA ILE A 49 9.34 1.30 5.09
C ILE A 49 8.16 1.12 6.07
N PHE A 50 6.96 0.99 5.51
CA PHE A 50 5.72 0.85 6.27
C PHE A 50 4.79 -0.13 5.58
N ILE A 51 4.07 -0.92 6.37
CA ILE A 51 2.98 -1.76 5.87
C ILE A 51 1.81 -1.77 6.86
N THR A 52 0.59 -1.72 6.33
CA THR A 52 -0.62 -1.88 7.14
C THR A 52 -0.65 -3.25 7.83
N LYS A 53 -0.94 -3.23 9.14
CA LYS A 53 -0.86 -4.42 10.01
C LYS A 53 -1.73 -5.59 9.54
N SER A 54 -2.89 -5.30 8.94
CA SER A 54 -3.79 -6.34 8.42
C SER A 54 -3.09 -7.17 7.34
N TYR A 55 -2.49 -6.52 6.34
CA TYR A 55 -1.80 -7.21 5.26
C TYR A 55 -0.50 -7.85 5.73
N ALA A 56 0.27 -7.18 6.60
CA ALA A 56 1.52 -7.73 7.14
C ALA A 56 1.31 -9.03 7.94
N SER A 57 0.20 -9.13 8.68
CA SER A 57 -0.12 -10.30 9.51
C SER A 57 -1.00 -11.34 8.82
N GLY A 58 -1.62 -11.00 7.69
CA GLY A 58 -2.69 -11.80 7.09
C GLY A 58 -3.98 -11.85 7.92
N ILE A 59 -4.11 -11.03 8.98
CA ILE A 59 -5.29 -10.99 9.86
C ILE A 59 -6.08 -9.70 9.63
N TYR A 60 -7.31 -9.85 9.15
CA TYR A 60 -8.20 -8.77 8.77
C TYR A 60 -9.37 -8.62 9.75
N GLY A 61 -9.99 -7.44 9.77
CA GLY A 61 -11.13 -7.15 10.64
C GLY A 61 -12.36 -8.01 10.34
N TYR A 62 -12.46 -8.50 9.11
CA TYR A 62 -13.45 -9.46 8.66
C TYR A 62 -12.69 -10.69 8.16
N ARG A 63 -13.00 -11.87 8.69
CA ARG A 63 -12.45 -13.15 8.23
C ARG A 63 -13.19 -13.57 6.97
N MET A 64 -12.43 -14.08 6.00
CA MET A 64 -13.00 -14.66 4.80
C MET A 64 -13.41 -16.10 5.10
N ASN A 65 -14.69 -16.42 4.97
CA ASN A 65 -15.21 -17.78 5.20
C ASN A 65 -15.30 -18.60 3.91
N SER A 66 -15.72 -17.96 2.81
CA SER A 66 -15.86 -18.55 1.47
C SER A 66 -15.74 -17.47 0.39
N ASP A 67 -15.87 -17.88 -0.88
CA ASP A 67 -16.01 -17.09 -2.13
C ASP A 67 -16.90 -15.83 -2.07
N SER A 68 -17.81 -15.73 -1.11
CA SER A 68 -18.85 -14.70 -1.11
C SER A 68 -19.29 -14.27 0.29
N SER A 69 -18.63 -14.77 1.35
CA SER A 69 -19.06 -14.50 2.73
C SER A 69 -17.90 -14.08 3.64
N TRP A 70 -18.11 -12.95 4.30
CA TRP A 70 -17.27 -12.45 5.39
C TRP A 70 -17.99 -12.66 6.71
N THR A 71 -17.26 -13.05 7.75
CA THR A 71 -17.78 -12.91 9.11
C THR A 71 -17.44 -11.55 9.65
N SER A 72 -18.27 -11.04 10.55
CA SER A 72 -17.92 -9.92 11.43
C SER A 72 -16.75 -10.23 12.37
N GLU A 73 -16.32 -11.49 12.44
CA GLU A 73 -15.17 -11.91 13.21
C GLU A 73 -13.86 -11.55 12.51
N ARG A 74 -12.90 -11.08 13.30
CA ARG A 74 -11.51 -10.87 12.89
C ARG A 74 -10.87 -12.23 12.60
N GLY A 75 -10.13 -12.35 11.49
CA GLY A 75 -9.43 -13.60 11.20
C GLY A 75 -8.57 -13.55 9.94
N GLU A 76 -8.05 -14.72 9.58
CA GLU A 76 -7.22 -14.89 8.40
C GLU A 76 -7.98 -14.55 7.11
N SER A 77 -7.31 -13.84 6.19
CA SER A 77 -7.80 -13.64 4.83
C SER A 77 -6.63 -13.58 3.86
N TYR A 78 -6.76 -14.30 2.74
CA TYR A 78 -5.77 -14.35 1.69
C TYR A 78 -6.12 -13.31 0.61
N GLN A 79 -5.25 -12.31 0.41
CA GLN A 79 -5.54 -11.11 -0.41
C GLN A 79 -4.50 -10.89 -1.54
N PRO A 80 -4.42 -11.77 -2.55
CA PRO A 80 -3.44 -11.68 -3.63
C PRO A 80 -3.58 -10.45 -4.53
N ALA A 81 -4.81 -9.96 -4.74
CA ALA A 81 -5.06 -8.74 -5.49
C ALA A 81 -4.84 -7.46 -4.66
N GLY A 82 -4.51 -7.59 -3.36
CA GLY A 82 -4.41 -6.44 -2.45
C GLY A 82 -3.20 -5.56 -2.74
N LEU A 83 -1.99 -6.12 -2.70
CA LEU A 83 -0.74 -5.37 -2.97
C LEU A 83 0.21 -6.16 -3.88
N PRO A 84 -0.24 -6.61 -5.07
CA PRO A 84 0.53 -7.53 -5.90
C PRO A 84 1.86 -6.92 -6.37
N TYR A 85 1.91 -5.63 -6.72
CA TYR A 85 3.14 -5.06 -7.26
C TYR A 85 4.29 -5.14 -6.24
N TRP A 86 4.06 -4.69 -5.01
CA TRP A 86 5.00 -4.83 -3.90
C TRP A 86 5.27 -6.28 -3.54
N THR A 87 4.23 -7.12 -3.48
CA THR A 87 4.36 -8.52 -3.03
C THR A 87 5.34 -9.30 -3.91
N TYR A 88 5.25 -9.14 -5.24
CA TYR A 88 6.21 -9.72 -6.18
C TYR A 88 7.58 -9.02 -6.14
N LYS A 89 7.63 -7.70 -5.91
CA LYS A 89 8.90 -6.95 -5.78
C LYS A 89 9.73 -7.36 -4.57
N LYS A 90 9.13 -7.52 -3.39
CA LYS A 90 9.85 -7.95 -2.18
C LYS A 90 10.27 -9.43 -2.21
N GLY A 91 9.61 -10.25 -3.04
CA GLY A 91 9.85 -11.68 -3.12
C GLY A 91 9.21 -12.52 -1.99
N LEU A 92 9.71 -13.75 -1.87
CA LEU A 92 9.17 -14.77 -0.97
C LEU A 92 9.59 -14.54 0.48
N ILE A 93 8.62 -14.64 1.40
CA ILE A 93 8.79 -14.70 2.85
C ILE A 93 9.25 -16.11 3.21
N ASP A 94 10.34 -16.22 3.99
CA ASP A 94 10.99 -17.47 4.36
C ASP A 94 11.30 -18.40 3.16
N GLY A 95 11.51 -17.83 1.97
CA GLY A 95 11.74 -18.58 0.73
C GLY A 95 10.54 -19.40 0.24
N LYS A 96 9.34 -19.22 0.81
CA LYS A 96 8.18 -20.08 0.53
C LYS A 96 6.89 -19.34 0.19
N TYR A 97 6.59 -18.23 0.87
CA TYR A 97 5.28 -17.58 0.75
C TYR A 97 5.39 -16.21 0.11
N LEU A 98 4.69 -16.02 -0.99
CA LEU A 98 4.65 -14.72 -1.63
C LEU A 98 3.81 -13.74 -0.78
N ILE A 99 2.69 -14.19 -0.24
CA ILE A 99 1.74 -13.33 0.51
C ILE A 99 1.87 -13.59 2.00
N PRO A 100 1.91 -12.54 2.84
CA PRO A 100 1.92 -12.73 4.28
C PRO A 100 0.66 -13.45 4.77
N ASN A 101 0.84 -14.33 5.76
CA ASN A 101 -0.24 -15.04 6.43
C ASN A 101 0.08 -15.17 7.93
N PRO A 102 -0.84 -15.62 8.78
CA PRO A 102 -0.61 -15.66 10.23
C PRO A 102 0.58 -16.53 10.66
N GLN A 103 0.93 -17.55 9.87
CA GLN A 103 2.07 -18.43 10.13
C GLN A 103 3.38 -17.86 9.58
N HIS A 104 3.31 -17.06 8.52
CA HIS A 104 4.43 -16.40 7.86
C HIS A 104 4.13 -14.90 7.67
N PRO A 105 4.06 -14.12 8.77
CA PRO A 105 3.80 -12.69 8.70
C PRO A 105 5.03 -11.96 8.14
N TYR A 106 4.80 -10.80 7.53
CA TYR A 106 5.90 -9.91 7.12
C TYR A 106 6.31 -9.03 8.31
N VAL A 107 7.53 -9.23 8.80
CA VAL A 107 8.05 -8.55 10.02
C VAL A 107 9.17 -7.54 9.74
N ASP A 108 9.67 -7.49 8.50
CA ASP A 108 10.78 -6.62 8.09
C ASP A 108 10.30 -5.23 7.63
N ALA A 109 9.41 -4.63 8.42
CA ALA A 109 8.95 -3.26 8.27
C ALA A 109 8.27 -2.75 9.54
N TYR A 110 8.07 -1.43 9.61
CA TYR A 110 7.11 -0.89 10.56
C TYR A 110 5.69 -1.35 10.20
N THR A 111 5.00 -1.98 11.16
CA THR A 111 3.60 -2.38 11.01
C THR A 111 2.69 -1.52 11.87
N GLY A 112 1.77 -0.78 11.26
CA GLY A 112 0.82 0.09 11.96
C GLY A 112 -0.63 -0.26 11.67
N ALA A 113 -1.54 0.11 12.58
CA ALA A 113 -2.96 0.12 12.24
C ALA A 113 -3.21 1.20 11.18
N THR A 114 -4.10 0.95 10.22
CA THR A 114 -4.57 1.98 9.28
C THR A 114 -5.26 3.09 10.08
N PRO A 115 -4.69 4.31 10.16
CA PRO A 115 -5.29 5.38 10.93
C PRO A 115 -6.60 5.84 10.29
N LYS A 116 -7.56 6.29 11.10
CA LYS A 116 -8.82 6.86 10.60
C LYS A 116 -8.68 8.32 10.15
N SER A 117 -7.57 8.97 10.51
CA SER A 117 -7.22 10.34 10.13
C SER A 117 -5.94 10.37 9.30
N ASP A 118 -5.53 11.56 8.89
CA ASP A 118 -4.25 11.80 8.21
C ASP A 118 -3.10 11.18 9.03
N PHE A 119 -2.09 10.71 8.33
CA PHE A 119 -1.01 9.91 8.90
C PHE A 119 0.35 10.51 8.56
N ILE A 120 1.23 10.60 9.55
CA ILE A 120 2.63 10.96 9.35
C ILE A 120 3.50 9.85 9.90
N PHE A 121 4.41 9.31 9.07
CA PHE A 121 5.43 8.37 9.51
C PHE A 121 6.80 9.02 9.44
N LYS A 122 7.52 9.01 10.56
CA LYS A 122 8.91 9.47 10.64
C LYS A 122 9.83 8.26 10.73
N THR A 123 10.80 8.18 9.82
CA THR A 123 11.79 7.10 9.74
C THR A 123 13.16 7.66 9.37
N LYS A 124 14.17 6.80 9.39
CA LYS A 124 15.50 7.09 8.87
C LYS A 124 15.51 7.04 7.34
N GLU A 125 16.11 8.04 6.73
CA GLU A 125 16.61 7.99 5.36
C GLU A 125 17.88 7.13 5.31
N GLU A 126 17.82 5.99 4.61
CA GLU A 126 18.98 5.11 4.45
C GLU A 126 19.89 5.57 3.29
N ASN A 127 19.30 6.02 2.18
CA ASN A 127 20.05 6.41 0.99
C ASN A 127 20.25 7.92 0.88
N THR A 128 21.17 8.46 1.69
CA THR A 128 21.46 9.91 1.74
C THR A 128 22.43 10.39 0.65
N LYS A 129 23.00 9.47 -0.14
CA LYS A 129 24.09 9.79 -1.09
C LYS A 129 23.65 9.76 -2.54
N ASN A 130 22.72 8.88 -2.90
CA ASN A 130 22.28 8.69 -4.27
C ASN A 130 20.79 9.00 -4.39
N SER A 131 20.35 9.37 -5.59
CA SER A 131 18.92 9.37 -5.88
C SER A 131 18.33 7.96 -5.71
N TYR A 132 17.09 7.91 -5.26
CA TYR A 132 16.33 6.67 -5.06
C TYR A 132 14.85 6.94 -5.29
N ARG A 133 14.02 5.90 -5.26
CA ARG A 133 12.57 6.03 -5.38
C ARG A 133 11.88 5.60 -4.11
N ILE A 134 10.86 6.35 -3.71
CA ILE A 134 9.86 5.91 -2.75
C ILE A 134 8.61 5.58 -3.53
N LEU A 135 8.03 4.43 -3.22
CA LEU A 135 6.80 3.96 -3.81
C LEU A 135 5.76 3.69 -2.73
N LEU A 136 4.50 3.83 -3.10
CA LEU A 136 3.35 3.44 -2.31
C LEU A 136 2.40 2.64 -3.19
N GLU A 137 1.92 1.51 -2.69
CA GLU A 137 0.85 0.74 -3.31
C GLU A 137 -0.32 0.71 -2.33
N VAL A 138 -1.52 1.02 -2.83
CA VAL A 138 -2.74 1.06 -2.02
C VAL A 138 -3.88 0.33 -2.72
N ASN A 139 -4.63 -0.44 -1.95
CA ASN A 139 -5.88 -1.04 -2.39
C ASN A 139 -6.95 -0.93 -1.33
N GLN A 140 -8.19 -0.91 -1.80
CA GLN A 140 -9.37 -0.95 -0.97
C GLN A 140 -10.28 -2.06 -1.50
N PRO A 141 -10.78 -2.96 -0.64
CA PRO A 141 -11.65 -4.03 -1.08
C PRO A 141 -13.00 -3.49 -1.57
N TRP A 142 -13.65 -4.24 -2.45
CA TRP A 142 -14.99 -3.97 -2.98
C TRP A 142 -15.16 -2.64 -3.72
N ASP A 143 -14.09 -2.11 -4.32
CA ASP A 143 -14.09 -0.81 -4.99
C ASP A 143 -14.59 -0.91 -6.44
N TRP A 144 -15.88 -1.22 -6.62
CA TRP A 144 -16.50 -1.42 -7.94
C TRP A 144 -16.73 -0.12 -8.70
N ASN A 145 -16.64 -0.18 -10.03
CA ASN A 145 -17.12 0.88 -10.92
C ASN A 145 -17.73 0.32 -12.21
N LYS A 146 -18.06 1.18 -13.19
CA LYS A 146 -18.67 0.75 -14.45
C LYS A 146 -17.78 -0.22 -15.24
N TYR A 147 -16.46 -0.02 -15.21
CA TYR A 147 -15.49 -0.80 -15.97
C TYR A 147 -14.98 -2.03 -15.18
N TRP A 148 -14.64 -1.83 -13.91
CA TRP A 148 -14.29 -2.87 -12.95
C TRP A 148 -15.57 -3.32 -12.27
N ASN A 149 -16.26 -4.29 -12.87
CA ASN A 149 -17.51 -4.87 -12.39
C ASN A 149 -17.40 -6.40 -12.28
N ASN A 150 -18.41 -7.04 -11.68
CA ASN A 150 -18.46 -8.49 -11.44
C ASN A 150 -18.38 -9.36 -12.71
N GLY A 151 -18.62 -8.79 -13.91
CA GLY A 151 -18.58 -9.52 -15.18
C GLY A 151 -17.19 -9.61 -15.84
N LYS A 152 -16.16 -8.94 -15.30
CA LYS A 152 -14.85 -8.85 -15.99
C LYS A 152 -13.93 -10.05 -15.75
N TYR A 153 -13.79 -10.50 -14.50
CA TYR A 153 -13.01 -11.68 -14.13
C TYR A 153 -13.87 -12.58 -13.23
N THR A 154 -14.87 -13.21 -13.83
CA THR A 154 -15.87 -14.04 -13.12
C THR A 154 -15.28 -15.24 -12.40
N ASP A 155 -14.08 -15.66 -12.78
CA ASP A 155 -13.44 -16.87 -12.25
C ASP A 155 -12.33 -16.54 -11.25
N SER A 156 -12.09 -15.25 -10.95
CA SER A 156 -11.06 -14.80 -10.02
C SER A 156 -11.68 -14.30 -8.71
N GLU A 157 -11.62 -15.13 -7.67
CA GLU A 157 -12.05 -14.77 -6.31
C GLU A 157 -11.24 -13.58 -5.75
N ALA A 158 -9.93 -13.56 -6.04
CA ALA A 158 -9.04 -12.45 -5.71
C ALA A 158 -9.56 -11.11 -6.26
N TYR A 159 -9.93 -11.08 -7.54
CA TYR A 159 -10.49 -9.89 -8.16
C TYR A 159 -11.84 -9.51 -7.55
N LYS A 160 -12.73 -10.49 -7.31
CA LYS A 160 -14.07 -10.21 -6.75
C LYS A 160 -14.03 -9.52 -5.39
N HIS A 161 -12.96 -9.72 -4.61
CA HIS A 161 -12.79 -9.03 -3.33
C HIS A 161 -12.18 -7.64 -3.44
N SER A 162 -11.42 -7.36 -4.50
CA SER A 162 -10.74 -6.08 -4.69
C SER A 162 -11.54 -5.12 -5.57
N ALA A 163 -12.02 -5.62 -6.72
CA ALA A 163 -12.61 -4.87 -7.83
C ALA A 163 -11.60 -3.95 -8.54
N GLN A 164 -11.62 -2.64 -8.32
CA GLN A 164 -10.57 -1.77 -8.85
C GLN A 164 -9.20 -2.24 -8.31
N PRO A 165 -8.19 -2.40 -9.19
CA PRO A 165 -6.87 -2.85 -8.78
C PRO A 165 -6.19 -1.85 -7.85
N SER A 166 -5.15 -2.31 -7.15
CA SER A 166 -4.27 -1.45 -6.38
C SER A 166 -3.68 -0.33 -7.24
N VAL A 167 -3.49 0.86 -6.66
CA VAL A 167 -2.84 2.00 -7.32
C VAL A 167 -1.42 2.13 -6.81
N ILE A 168 -0.46 2.26 -7.73
CA ILE A 168 0.94 2.46 -7.41
C ILE A 168 1.26 3.93 -7.63
N TYR A 169 1.80 4.56 -6.60
CA TYR A 169 2.36 5.90 -6.61
C TYR A 169 3.88 5.83 -6.47
N SER A 170 4.59 6.77 -7.07
CA SER A 170 6.05 6.85 -6.96
C SER A 170 6.55 8.29 -6.98
N VAL A 171 7.70 8.51 -6.37
CA VAL A 171 8.49 9.73 -6.50
C VAL A 171 9.98 9.40 -6.46
N THR A 172 10.76 10.14 -7.24
CA THR A 172 12.23 10.11 -7.17
C THR A 172 12.71 11.12 -6.15
N ILE A 173 13.45 10.67 -5.16
CA ILE A 173 14.13 11.50 -4.18
C ILE A 173 15.51 11.88 -4.75
N ASN A 174 15.83 13.17 -4.69
CA ASN A 174 17.11 13.72 -5.11
C ASN A 174 17.76 14.47 -3.93
N ASN A 175 19.03 14.86 -4.09
CA ASN A 175 19.79 15.50 -3.01
C ASN A 175 19.57 17.03 -2.93
N SER A 176 18.88 17.63 -3.90
CA SER A 176 18.69 19.08 -3.98
C SER A 176 17.44 19.56 -3.27
N ASP A 177 16.36 18.80 -3.37
CA ASP A 177 15.05 19.16 -2.83
C ASP A 177 14.84 18.58 -1.43
N THR A 178 13.91 19.16 -0.68
CA THR A 178 13.55 18.67 0.66
C THR A 178 12.10 18.22 0.76
N THR A 179 11.29 18.47 -0.27
CA THR A 179 9.87 18.14 -0.30
C THR A 179 9.51 17.52 -1.64
N PHE A 180 8.81 16.39 -1.60
CA PHE A 180 8.47 15.59 -2.76
C PHE A 180 7.03 15.11 -2.68
N TYR A 181 6.42 14.84 -3.84
CA TYR A 181 5.04 14.37 -3.93
C TYR A 181 4.97 13.10 -4.77
N LEU A 182 4.32 12.06 -4.24
CA LEU A 182 4.11 10.83 -5.00
C LEU A 182 2.94 11.02 -5.97
N ASN A 183 3.14 10.56 -7.20
CA ASN A 183 2.14 10.61 -8.26
C ASN A 183 1.80 9.19 -8.72
N PRO A 184 0.55 8.93 -9.16
CA PRO A 184 0.17 7.61 -9.63
C PRO A 184 0.93 7.29 -10.93
N ILE A 185 1.57 6.13 -10.97
CA ILE A 185 2.33 5.64 -12.12
C ILE A 185 1.68 4.43 -12.81
N GLY A 186 0.67 3.83 -12.18
CA GLY A 186 -0.02 2.67 -12.71
C GLY A 186 -0.86 1.96 -11.66
N HIS A 187 -1.29 0.75 -12.00
CA HIS A 187 -2.02 -0.14 -11.13
C HIS A 187 -1.42 -1.55 -11.13
N GLY A 188 -1.69 -2.32 -10.07
CA GLY A 188 -1.24 -3.69 -9.92
C GLY A 188 -2.10 -4.68 -10.72
N ASP A 189 -1.73 -5.95 -10.70
CA ASP A 189 -2.53 -7.00 -11.33
C ASP A 189 -3.89 -7.15 -10.63
N PRO A 190 -5.04 -6.94 -11.31
CA PRO A 190 -6.36 -7.02 -10.69
C PRO A 190 -6.69 -8.39 -10.08
N LYS A 191 -6.00 -9.46 -10.51
CA LYS A 191 -6.19 -10.82 -10.00
C LYS A 191 -5.09 -11.23 -9.01
N GLY A 192 -4.04 -10.42 -8.87
CA GLY A 192 -2.88 -10.73 -8.03
C GLY A 192 -1.92 -11.78 -8.60
N GLU A 193 -2.02 -12.07 -9.89
CA GLU A 193 -1.27 -13.16 -10.55
C GLU A 193 0.12 -12.73 -11.04
N SER A 194 0.46 -11.44 -10.98
CA SER A 194 1.75 -10.94 -11.41
C SER A 194 2.19 -9.68 -10.68
N GLY A 195 3.50 -9.42 -10.69
CA GLY A 195 4.12 -8.16 -10.24
C GLY A 195 4.21 -7.10 -11.34
N LYS A 196 3.37 -7.18 -12.37
CA LYS A 196 3.44 -6.25 -13.51
C LYS A 196 2.81 -4.91 -13.14
N LEU A 197 3.48 -3.82 -13.55
CA LEU A 197 2.90 -2.48 -13.52
C LEU A 197 2.08 -2.24 -14.79
N PHE A 198 0.80 -1.90 -14.62
CA PHE A 198 -0.08 -1.49 -15.71
C PHE A 198 -0.25 0.03 -15.68
N THR A 199 0.23 0.74 -16.71
CA THR A 199 0.30 2.21 -16.70
C THR A 199 -1.01 2.90 -17.06
N ASP A 200 -1.98 2.19 -17.65
CA ASP A 200 -3.28 2.75 -17.98
C ASP A 200 -4.20 2.79 -16.76
N ILE A 201 -4.34 3.97 -16.16
CA ILE A 201 -5.22 4.25 -15.01
C ILE A 201 -6.49 5.01 -15.40
N SER A 202 -6.79 5.11 -16.70
CA SER A 202 -7.95 5.85 -17.21
C SER A 202 -9.29 5.27 -16.75
N THR A 203 -9.31 3.98 -16.45
CA THR A 203 -10.49 3.22 -16.03
C THR A 203 -10.74 3.27 -14.51
N LEU A 204 -9.77 3.77 -13.74
CA LEU A 204 -9.90 3.94 -12.30
C LEU A 204 -10.71 5.20 -11.98
N THR A 205 -11.55 5.11 -10.96
CA THR A 205 -12.39 6.18 -10.44
C THR A 205 -12.01 6.48 -9.00
N THR A 206 -12.62 5.76 -8.06
CA THR A 206 -12.54 5.97 -6.61
C THR A 206 -11.19 5.54 -6.04
N ALA A 207 -10.56 4.50 -6.62
CA ALA A 207 -9.23 4.05 -6.25
C ALA A 207 -8.16 5.15 -6.27
N LYS A 208 -8.26 6.13 -7.20
CA LYS A 208 -7.32 7.26 -7.29
C LYS A 208 -7.51 8.32 -6.20
N ASN A 209 -8.67 8.29 -5.53
CA ASN A 209 -9.10 9.26 -4.54
C ASN A 209 -9.05 8.68 -3.11
N ILE A 210 -8.38 7.53 -2.91
CA ILE A 210 -8.12 6.97 -1.58
C ILE A 210 -7.22 7.92 -0.77
N PHE A 211 -6.17 8.44 -1.41
CA PHE A 211 -5.33 9.50 -0.85
C PHE A 211 -5.52 10.79 -1.64
N LYS A 212 -5.62 11.91 -0.93
CA LYS A 212 -5.67 13.24 -1.53
C LYS A 212 -4.26 13.77 -1.82
N GLU A 213 -3.33 13.51 -0.91
CA GLU A 213 -1.94 13.93 -1.03
C GLU A 213 -1.03 12.89 -0.40
N LEU A 214 0.11 12.65 -1.06
CA LEU A 214 1.18 11.79 -0.62
C LEU A 214 2.46 12.62 -0.68
N ARG A 215 3.00 12.99 0.47
CA ARG A 215 4.13 13.93 0.58
C ARG A 215 5.29 13.31 1.36
N ILE A 216 6.49 13.55 0.89
CA ILE A 216 7.74 13.22 1.57
C ILE A 216 8.47 14.50 1.90
N ASP A 217 8.97 14.61 3.13
CA ASP A 217 9.88 15.67 3.56
C ASP A 217 11.18 15.08 4.12
N ILE A 218 12.30 15.61 3.64
CA ILE A 218 13.64 15.35 4.20
C ILE A 218 13.88 16.40 5.30
N LEU A 219 13.99 15.94 6.54
CA LEU A 219 14.22 16.77 7.70
C LEU A 219 15.74 16.94 7.89
N LYS A 220 16.24 18.15 7.64
CA LYS A 220 17.64 18.54 7.82
C LYS A 220 17.91 19.01 9.24
#